data_AF-A0A3C0RZR5-F1
#
_entry.id   AF-A0A3C0RZR5-F1
#
_cell.length_a   1.000
_cell.length_b   1.000
_cell.length_c   1.000
_cell.angle_alpha   90.00
_cell.angle_beta   90.00
_cell.angle_gamma   90.00
#
_symmetry.space_group_name_H-M   'P 1'
#
loop_
_entity.id
_entity.type
_entity.pdbx_description
1 polymer ?
#
loop_
_entity_poly.entity_id
_entity_poly.type
_entity_poly.pdbx_seq_one_letter_code
_entity_poly.pdbx_strand_id
1 'polypeptide(L)'
;QPWAFRSKPAWQRLIVMLGGIIVNIVVGVVVFWMLTFKMGNTDIKMDQLVNGIVPGAIGESIGLKAGDKVIAIDGHRIENYSELISSKVLMGGVALTVERDGATAEVKVPADLLNTLSDKKGEKFIEPRVKTTSVAEVAPGSVASKMGFVKGDSIIAVNETQVPFFDQFKAQIKANSNKTVAIKVLRKGAEVSLQGIVPADAMLGIGINRDYSIKSFTTQYTLMEAFPIGAKKAFTVITDNAKGFGKIFKGEVRADKALSGPIGIATLFGTEVDWIRFWSLVGMLSMALAFMNLLPIPALDGGHVLFLLVEMIQGKPLSEKFLEKAQMVGFFILLALMVFIFGNDIFKLFK
;
A
#
# COMPACT_ATOMS: atom_id res chain seq x y z
N GLN A 1 34.25 35.88 -6.90
CA GLN A 1 35.34 35.43 -7.79
C GLN A 1 34.78 34.67 -9.00
N PRO A 2 35.48 34.60 -10.14
CA PRO A 2 34.98 33.98 -11.40
C PRO A 2 34.67 32.48 -11.32
N TRP A 3 35.21 31.79 -10.32
CA TRP A 3 34.94 30.37 -10.02
C TRP A 3 33.83 30.17 -8.98
N ALA A 4 33.33 31.24 -8.35
CA ALA A 4 32.28 31.13 -7.36
C ALA A 4 30.96 30.68 -8.01
N PHE A 5 30.20 29.82 -7.34
CA PHE A 5 28.91 29.34 -7.83
C PHE A 5 27.99 30.48 -8.30
N ARG A 6 27.92 31.57 -7.52
CA ARG A 6 27.08 32.75 -7.83
C ARG A 6 27.49 33.52 -9.10
N SER A 7 28.73 33.38 -9.59
CA SER A 7 29.21 34.09 -10.79
C SER A 7 28.99 33.33 -12.10
N LYS A 8 28.46 32.10 -12.04
CA LYS A 8 28.11 31.31 -13.22
C LYS A 8 26.73 31.69 -13.78
N PRO A 9 26.49 31.54 -15.09
CA PRO A 9 25.16 31.68 -15.69
C PRO A 9 24.09 30.86 -14.96
N ALA A 10 22.89 31.41 -14.87
CA ALA A 10 21.80 30.80 -14.10
C ALA A 10 21.49 29.35 -14.51
N TRP A 11 21.60 29.00 -15.79
CA TRP A 11 21.39 27.63 -16.28
C TRP A 11 22.46 26.63 -15.76
N GLN A 12 23.71 27.06 -15.57
CA GLN A 12 24.76 26.21 -15.00
C GLN A 12 24.50 25.96 -13.51
N ARG A 13 24.08 27.02 -12.80
CA ARG A 13 23.68 26.91 -11.39
C ARG A 13 22.47 26.00 -11.23
N LEU A 14 21.50 26.09 -12.13
CA LEU A 14 20.31 25.24 -12.15
C LEU A 14 20.65 23.75 -12.22
N ILE A 15 21.52 23.34 -13.15
CA ILE A 15 21.93 21.93 -13.30
C ILE A 15 22.57 21.40 -12.02
N VAL A 16 23.45 22.19 -11.40
CA VAL A 16 24.13 21.80 -10.16
C VAL A 16 23.15 21.65 -9.00
N MET A 17 22.17 22.55 -8.85
CA MET A 17 21.14 22.45 -7.79
C MET A 17 20.18 21.29 -8.03
N LEU A 18 19.88 20.97 -9.29
CA LEU A 18 19.09 19.79 -9.63
C LEU A 18 19.88 18.48 -9.42
N GLY A 19 21.19 18.52 -9.20
CA GLY A 19 22.04 17.34 -9.05
C GLY A 19 21.54 16.37 -7.97
N GLY A 20 21.15 16.89 -6.80
CA GLY A 20 20.59 16.06 -5.72
C GLY A 20 19.27 15.39 -6.09
N ILE A 21 18.38 16.12 -6.75
CA ILE A 21 17.08 15.61 -7.23
C ILE A 21 17.31 14.55 -8.32
N ILE A 22 18.20 14.83 -9.28
CA ILE A 22 18.52 13.93 -10.39
C ILE A 22 19.09 12.62 -9.85
N VAL A 23 20.03 12.66 -8.91
CA VAL A 23 20.62 11.46 -8.31
C VAL A 23 19.54 10.62 -7.61
N ASN A 24 18.62 11.25 -6.88
CA ASN A 24 17.51 10.54 -6.25
C ASN A 24 16.58 9.89 -7.30
N ILE A 25 16.25 10.59 -8.39
CA ILE A 25 15.46 10.01 -9.48
C ILE A 25 16.19 8.82 -10.11
N VAL A 26 17.49 8.96 -10.37
CA VAL A 26 18.32 7.89 -10.94
C VAL A 26 18.34 6.67 -10.03
N VAL A 27 18.59 6.85 -8.73
CA VAL A 27 18.58 5.75 -7.75
C VAL A 27 17.22 5.08 -7.72
N GLY A 28 16.13 5.86 -7.62
CA GLY A 28 14.77 5.32 -7.63
C GLY A 28 14.47 4.50 -8.88
N VAL A 29 14.76 5.04 -10.07
CA VAL A 29 14.55 4.35 -11.36
C VAL A 29 15.39 3.07 -11.43
N VAL A 30 16.67 3.12 -11.08
CA VAL A 30 17.55 1.95 -11.10
C VAL A 30 17.05 0.86 -10.16
N VAL A 31 16.61 1.23 -8.95
CA VAL A 31 16.09 0.27 -7.98
C VAL A 31 14.82 -0.40 -8.48
N PHE A 32 13.81 0.37 -8.94
CA PHE A 32 12.58 -0.21 -9.48
C PHE A 32 12.80 -1.01 -10.76
N TRP A 33 13.77 -0.60 -11.58
CA TRP A 33 14.20 -1.34 -12.77
C TRP A 33 14.77 -2.71 -12.40
N MET A 34 15.76 -2.76 -11.49
CA MET A 34 16.38 -4.01 -11.08
C MET A 34 15.41 -4.94 -10.34
N LEU A 35 14.51 -4.38 -9.53
CA LEU A 35 13.43 -5.16 -8.90
C LEU A 35 12.50 -5.77 -9.95
N THR A 36 12.09 -4.99 -10.94
CA THR A 36 11.22 -5.48 -12.02
C THR A 36 11.92 -6.54 -12.88
N PHE A 37 13.20 -6.36 -13.17
CA PHE A 37 14.01 -7.34 -13.90
C PHE A 37 14.13 -8.65 -13.12
N LYS A 38 14.45 -8.59 -11.82
CA LYS A 38 14.71 -9.79 -11.00
C LYS A 38 13.44 -10.54 -10.62
N MET A 39 12.36 -9.81 -10.36
CA MET A 39 11.12 -10.40 -9.82
C MET A 39 10.04 -10.59 -10.88
N GLY A 40 10.14 -9.89 -12.02
CA GLY A 40 9.05 -9.77 -12.96
C GLY A 40 7.88 -8.97 -12.38
N ASN A 41 6.70 -9.20 -12.93
CA ASN A 41 5.44 -8.69 -12.40
C ASN A 41 4.47 -9.85 -12.20
N THR A 42 4.16 -10.17 -10.95
CA THR A 42 3.21 -11.23 -10.59
C THR A 42 1.84 -10.62 -10.34
N ASP A 43 0.82 -11.20 -10.96
CA ASP A 43 -0.56 -10.74 -10.82
C ASP A 43 -1.55 -11.90 -10.97
N ILE A 44 -2.83 -11.60 -10.76
CA ILE A 44 -3.95 -12.53 -10.93
C ILE A 44 -4.90 -11.91 -11.95
N LYS A 45 -5.26 -12.66 -13.00
CA LYS A 45 -6.29 -12.21 -13.94
C LYS A 45 -7.66 -12.19 -13.25
N MET A 46 -8.48 -11.19 -13.56
CA MET A 46 -9.81 -11.05 -12.98
C MET A 46 -10.73 -12.24 -13.28
N ASP A 47 -10.52 -12.95 -14.39
CA ASP A 47 -11.26 -14.17 -14.75
C ASP A 47 -10.96 -15.38 -13.82
N GLN A 48 -9.81 -15.38 -13.14
CA GLN A 48 -9.45 -16.40 -12.15
C GLN A 48 -10.17 -16.18 -10.81
N LEU A 49 -10.70 -14.97 -10.58
CA LEU A 49 -11.48 -14.63 -9.38
C LEU A 49 -12.94 -15.08 -9.53
N VAL A 50 -13.14 -16.36 -9.85
CA VAL A 50 -14.47 -16.95 -10.12
C VAL A 50 -15.41 -16.79 -8.93
N ASN A 51 -14.87 -16.88 -7.71
CA ASN A 51 -15.63 -16.72 -6.47
C ASN A 51 -15.76 -15.25 -6.01
N GLY A 52 -15.29 -14.31 -6.82
CA GLY A 52 -15.27 -12.88 -6.52
C GLY A 52 -14.21 -12.50 -5.48
N ILE A 53 -14.50 -11.41 -4.79
CA ILE A 53 -13.64 -10.82 -3.77
C ILE A 53 -14.21 -10.98 -2.36
N VAL A 54 -13.36 -10.76 -1.36
CA VAL A 54 -13.75 -10.55 0.03
C VAL A 54 -13.33 -9.13 0.40
N PRO A 55 -14.27 -8.23 0.70
CA PRO A 55 -13.92 -6.92 1.20
C PRO A 55 -13.39 -7.02 2.64
N GLY A 56 -12.42 -6.17 2.99
CA GLY A 56 -12.15 -5.86 4.39
C GLY A 56 -13.29 -5.05 5.00
N ALA A 57 -13.24 -4.75 6.30
CA ALA A 57 -14.29 -3.99 6.96
C ALA A 57 -14.49 -2.59 6.36
N ILE A 58 -13.44 -1.99 5.79
CA ILE A 58 -13.57 -0.74 5.01
C ILE A 58 -14.34 -0.96 3.72
N GLY A 59 -14.02 -2.02 2.97
CA GLY A 59 -14.77 -2.39 1.76
C GLY A 59 -16.24 -2.70 2.07
N GLU A 60 -16.50 -3.41 3.16
CA GLU A 60 -17.85 -3.71 3.65
C GLU A 60 -18.61 -2.43 3.99
N SER A 61 -17.96 -1.46 4.66
CA SER A 61 -18.62 -0.20 5.05
C SER A 61 -19.07 0.66 3.87
N ILE A 62 -18.46 0.48 2.69
CA ILE A 62 -18.83 1.21 1.48
C ILE A 62 -19.80 0.41 0.60
N GLY A 63 -20.23 -0.77 1.04
CA GLY A 63 -21.25 -1.59 0.38
C GLY A 63 -20.74 -2.71 -0.51
N LEU A 64 -19.42 -2.98 -0.52
CA LEU A 64 -18.90 -4.23 -1.12
C LEU A 64 -19.33 -5.43 -0.28
N LYS A 65 -19.53 -6.57 -0.92
CA LYS A 65 -19.91 -7.83 -0.28
C LYS A 65 -18.99 -8.96 -0.73
N ALA A 66 -18.83 -9.94 0.14
CA ALA A 66 -18.11 -11.17 -0.21
C ALA A 66 -18.82 -11.88 -1.37
N GLY A 67 -18.07 -12.18 -2.43
CA GLY A 67 -18.59 -12.74 -3.68
C GLY A 67 -18.81 -11.72 -4.79
N ASP A 68 -18.70 -10.42 -4.52
CA ASP A 68 -18.73 -9.40 -5.58
C ASP A 68 -17.64 -9.66 -6.61
N LYS A 69 -17.98 -9.60 -7.89
CA LYS A 69 -17.00 -9.59 -8.99
C LYS A 69 -16.83 -8.17 -9.47
N VAL A 70 -15.69 -7.55 -9.15
CA VAL A 70 -15.40 -6.21 -9.67
C VAL A 70 -15.03 -6.32 -11.14
N ILE A 71 -15.69 -5.57 -12.02
CA ILE A 71 -15.48 -5.64 -13.47
C ILE A 71 -14.92 -4.36 -14.08
N ALA A 72 -15.08 -3.21 -13.41
CA ALA A 72 -14.57 -1.94 -13.89
C ALA A 72 -14.26 -0.94 -12.76
N ILE A 73 -13.39 0.03 -13.06
CA ILE A 73 -13.08 1.22 -12.25
C ILE A 73 -13.36 2.45 -13.10
N ASP A 74 -14.28 3.32 -12.67
CA ASP A 74 -14.73 4.51 -13.42
C ASP A 74 -15.16 4.16 -14.85
N GLY A 75 -15.92 3.07 -15.02
CA GLY A 75 -16.38 2.58 -16.32
C GLY A 75 -15.31 1.91 -17.19
N HIS A 76 -14.04 1.88 -16.75
CA HIS A 76 -12.97 1.22 -17.48
C HIS A 76 -12.81 -0.21 -16.98
N ARG A 77 -12.94 -1.18 -17.90
CA ARG A 77 -12.77 -2.60 -17.59
C ARG A 77 -11.37 -2.86 -17.04
N ILE A 78 -11.31 -3.66 -15.98
CA ILE A 78 -10.04 -4.09 -15.37
C ILE A 78 -9.69 -5.51 -15.80
N GLU A 79 -8.40 -5.79 -15.92
CA GLU A 79 -7.91 -7.10 -16.34
C GLU A 79 -7.23 -7.86 -15.20
N ASN A 80 -6.59 -7.14 -14.30
CA ASN A 80 -5.76 -7.75 -13.27
C ASN A 80 -6.16 -7.29 -11.87
N TYR A 81 -6.00 -8.18 -10.90
CA TYR A 81 -6.34 -7.94 -9.50
C TYR A 81 -5.55 -6.77 -8.90
N SER A 82 -4.29 -6.57 -9.29
CA SER A 82 -3.47 -5.45 -8.79
C SER A 82 -4.10 -4.08 -9.05
N GLU A 83 -4.97 -3.94 -10.05
CA GLU A 83 -5.69 -2.70 -10.35
C GLU A 83 -6.68 -2.33 -9.23
N LEU A 84 -7.28 -3.32 -8.56
CA LEU A 84 -8.21 -3.12 -7.43
C LEU A 84 -7.54 -2.60 -6.17
N ILE A 85 -6.26 -2.89 -6.01
CA ILE A 85 -5.43 -2.45 -4.87
C ILE A 85 -4.40 -1.39 -5.29
N SER A 86 -4.59 -0.80 -6.48
CA SER A 86 -3.73 0.26 -6.99
C SER A 86 -3.97 1.58 -6.26
N SER A 87 -3.00 2.50 -6.34
CA SER A 87 -3.18 3.86 -5.80
C SER A 87 -4.38 4.59 -6.43
N LYS A 88 -4.77 4.27 -7.67
CA LYS A 88 -5.99 4.82 -8.30
C LYS A 88 -7.24 4.52 -7.46
N VAL A 89 -7.36 3.32 -6.91
CA VAL A 89 -8.52 2.91 -6.09
C VAL A 89 -8.33 3.33 -4.64
N LEU A 90 -7.15 3.08 -4.06
CA LEU A 90 -6.90 3.31 -2.64
C LEU A 90 -6.87 4.79 -2.26
N MET A 91 -6.57 5.68 -3.20
CA MET A 91 -6.72 7.13 -3.00
C MET A 91 -8.17 7.59 -2.95
N GLY A 92 -9.13 6.75 -3.36
CA GLY A 92 -10.55 7.04 -3.33
C GLY A 92 -11.01 8.06 -4.37
N GLY A 93 -12.32 8.33 -4.38
CA GLY A 93 -12.95 9.19 -5.38
C GLY A 93 -13.19 8.50 -6.73
N VAL A 94 -13.26 7.17 -6.71
CA VAL A 94 -13.54 6.34 -7.89
C VAL A 94 -14.81 5.51 -7.67
N ALA A 95 -15.40 5.04 -8.76
CA ALA A 95 -16.53 4.12 -8.74
C ALA A 95 -16.10 2.72 -9.17
N LEU A 96 -16.39 1.71 -8.34
CA LEU A 96 -16.23 0.30 -8.69
C LEU A 96 -17.53 -0.21 -9.28
N THR A 97 -17.48 -0.79 -10.47
CA THR A 97 -18.62 -1.56 -11.02
C THR A 97 -18.46 -3.00 -10.56
N VAL A 98 -19.45 -3.51 -9.83
CA VAL A 98 -19.48 -4.89 -9.32
C VAL A 98 -20.64 -5.66 -9.93
N GLU A 99 -20.42 -6.93 -10.26
CA GLU A 99 -21.46 -7.89 -10.56
C GLU A 99 -21.77 -8.68 -9.28
N ARG A 100 -23.04 -8.64 -8.86
CA ARG A 100 -23.59 -9.31 -7.69
C ARG A 100 -24.90 -9.99 -8.08
N ASP A 101 -24.97 -11.30 -7.87
CA ASP A 101 -26.16 -12.11 -8.17
C ASP A 101 -26.69 -11.93 -9.61
N GLY A 102 -25.78 -11.72 -10.57
CA GLY A 102 -26.10 -11.50 -11.99
C GLY A 102 -26.54 -10.08 -12.36
N ALA A 103 -26.62 -9.16 -11.38
CA ALA A 103 -26.89 -7.74 -11.62
C ALA A 103 -25.62 -6.90 -11.43
N THR A 104 -25.49 -5.81 -12.18
CA THR A 104 -24.42 -4.84 -11.98
C THR A 104 -24.85 -3.78 -10.96
N ALA A 105 -23.92 -3.40 -10.08
CA ALA A 105 -24.09 -2.32 -9.12
C ALA A 105 -22.84 -1.45 -9.13
N GLU A 106 -23.01 -0.18 -8.77
CA GLU A 106 -21.91 0.78 -8.63
C GLU A 106 -21.65 1.02 -7.15
N VAL A 107 -20.39 0.87 -6.74
CA VAL A 107 -19.93 1.09 -5.37
C VAL A 107 -18.92 2.24 -5.37
N LYS A 108 -19.28 3.34 -4.74
CA LYS A 108 -18.42 4.54 -4.67
C LYS A 108 -17.37 4.37 -3.58
N VAL A 109 -16.11 4.54 -3.95
CA VAL A 109 -15.00 4.57 -3.02
C VAL A 109 -14.83 6.00 -2.49
N PRO A 110 -15.00 6.25 -1.18
CA PRO A 110 -14.93 7.58 -0.60
C PRO A 110 -13.57 8.26 -0.85
N ALA A 111 -13.58 9.57 -1.10
CA ALA A 111 -12.35 10.33 -1.38
C ALA A 111 -11.36 10.36 -0.19
N ASP A 112 -11.88 10.14 1.02
CA ASP A 112 -11.18 10.09 2.29
C ASP A 112 -10.81 8.67 2.75
N LEU A 113 -10.96 7.65 1.86
CA LEU A 113 -10.66 6.24 2.14
C LEU A 113 -9.31 6.04 2.85
N LEU A 114 -8.28 6.79 2.43
CA LEU A 114 -6.94 6.74 3.01
C LEU A 114 -6.95 7.00 4.52
N ASN A 115 -7.81 7.90 5.02
CA ASN A 115 -7.91 8.17 6.46
C ASN A 115 -8.34 6.93 7.24
N THR A 116 -9.26 6.15 6.69
CA THR A 116 -9.78 4.93 7.31
C THR A 116 -8.79 3.78 7.18
N LEU A 117 -8.10 3.66 6.03
CA LEU A 117 -7.03 2.69 5.83
C LEU A 117 -5.87 2.90 6.80
N SER A 118 -5.48 4.15 7.05
CA SER A 118 -4.42 4.49 8.01
C SER A 118 -4.78 4.13 9.45
N ASP A 119 -6.06 4.21 9.84
CA ASP A 119 -6.51 3.84 11.19
C ASP A 119 -6.48 2.33 11.42
N LYS A 120 -6.77 1.54 10.37
CA LYS A 120 -6.85 0.09 10.44
C LYS A 120 -5.61 -0.56 9.83
N LYS A 121 -4.45 -0.30 10.43
CA LYS A 121 -3.16 -0.86 9.97
C LYS A 121 -3.25 -2.38 9.81
N GLY A 122 -2.87 -2.86 8.63
CA GLY A 122 -2.87 -4.29 8.30
C GLY A 122 -4.21 -4.84 7.79
N GLU A 123 -5.28 -4.05 7.82
CA GLU A 123 -6.54 -4.43 7.18
C GLU A 123 -6.42 -4.26 5.66
N LYS A 124 -6.76 -5.32 4.92
CA LYS A 124 -6.77 -5.25 3.46
C LYS A 124 -8.10 -4.68 2.98
N PHE A 125 -8.05 -3.75 2.03
CA PHE A 125 -9.26 -3.17 1.46
C PHE A 125 -10.13 -4.25 0.79
N ILE A 126 -9.50 -5.09 -0.03
CA ILE A 126 -10.10 -6.21 -0.75
C ILE A 126 -9.08 -7.37 -0.79
N GLU A 127 -9.57 -8.61 -0.78
CA GLU A 127 -8.80 -9.83 -1.01
C GLU A 127 -9.49 -10.73 -2.04
N PRO A 128 -8.77 -11.61 -2.76
CA PRO A 128 -9.40 -12.69 -3.52
C PRO A 128 -10.19 -13.63 -2.62
N ARG A 129 -11.40 -14.02 -3.04
CA ARG A 129 -12.19 -15.01 -2.31
C ARG A 129 -11.71 -16.43 -2.60
N VAL A 130 -11.11 -17.05 -1.59
CA VAL A 130 -10.55 -18.41 -1.68
C VAL A 130 -11.44 -19.42 -0.96
N LYS A 131 -11.50 -20.64 -1.51
CA LYS A 131 -12.16 -21.76 -0.86
C LYS A 131 -11.42 -22.15 0.42
N THR A 132 -12.16 -22.68 1.38
CA THR A 132 -11.54 -23.32 2.54
C THR A 132 -10.88 -24.61 2.07
N THR A 133 -9.54 -24.64 2.08
CA THR A 133 -8.77 -25.83 1.68
C THR A 133 -8.40 -26.66 2.91
N SER A 134 -7.62 -27.73 2.69
CA SER A 134 -7.14 -28.58 3.77
C SER A 134 -6.12 -27.88 4.67
N VAL A 135 -6.08 -28.30 5.92
CA VAL A 135 -5.10 -27.89 6.92
C VAL A 135 -3.69 -28.28 6.45
N ALA A 136 -2.83 -27.29 6.24
CA ALA A 136 -1.44 -27.46 5.87
C ALA A 136 -0.58 -27.82 7.09
N GLU A 137 -0.84 -27.13 8.20
CA GLU A 137 -0.05 -27.20 9.42
C GLU A 137 -0.92 -26.92 10.65
N VAL A 138 -0.57 -27.54 11.77
CA VAL A 138 -1.17 -27.27 13.08
C VAL A 138 -0.02 -26.94 14.02
N ALA A 139 -0.04 -25.74 14.61
CA ALA A 139 1.02 -25.30 15.50
C ALA A 139 1.04 -26.17 16.78
N PRO A 140 2.20 -26.67 17.23
CA PRO A 140 2.28 -27.46 18.47
C PRO A 140 1.74 -26.69 19.68
N GLY A 141 0.93 -27.37 20.51
CA GLY A 141 0.36 -26.77 21.73
C GLY A 141 -0.78 -25.76 21.50
N SER A 142 -1.12 -25.46 20.25
CA SER A 142 -2.21 -24.55 19.88
C SER A 142 -3.60 -25.09 20.27
N VAL A 143 -4.61 -24.22 20.20
CA VAL A 143 -6.01 -24.62 20.40
C VAL A 143 -6.42 -25.67 19.38
N ALA A 144 -6.02 -25.52 18.12
CA ALA A 144 -6.30 -26.50 17.08
C ALA A 144 -5.66 -27.86 17.38
N SER A 145 -4.42 -27.88 17.89
CA SER A 145 -3.78 -29.12 18.32
C SER A 145 -4.57 -29.79 19.45
N LYS A 146 -5.08 -29.02 20.43
CA LYS A 146 -5.90 -29.53 21.54
C LYS A 146 -7.28 -30.02 21.09
N MET A 147 -7.88 -29.37 20.08
CA MET A 147 -9.11 -29.81 19.42
C MET A 147 -8.93 -31.10 18.61
N GLY A 148 -7.68 -31.51 18.34
CA GLY A 148 -7.37 -32.71 17.59
C GLY A 148 -7.32 -32.53 16.07
N PHE A 149 -7.10 -31.31 15.58
CA PHE A 149 -6.82 -31.08 14.15
C PHE A 149 -5.55 -31.81 13.72
N VAL A 150 -5.56 -32.34 12.49
CA VAL A 150 -4.37 -32.92 11.86
C VAL A 150 -4.18 -32.36 10.45
N LYS A 151 -2.94 -32.43 9.96
CA LYS A 151 -2.60 -32.07 8.59
C LYS A 151 -3.46 -32.88 7.61
N GLY A 152 -4.05 -32.19 6.63
CA GLY A 152 -4.91 -32.77 5.60
C GLY A 152 -6.41 -32.70 5.90
N ASP A 153 -6.82 -32.32 7.12
CA ASP A 153 -8.24 -32.09 7.44
C ASP A 153 -8.82 -31.00 6.54
N SER A 154 -9.95 -31.25 5.88
CA SER A 154 -10.64 -30.22 5.11
C SER A 154 -11.80 -29.66 5.91
N ILE A 155 -11.76 -28.37 6.24
CA ILE A 155 -12.79 -27.74 7.08
C ILE A 155 -14.06 -27.54 6.24
N ILE A 156 -15.19 -28.05 6.73
CA ILE A 156 -16.47 -28.03 6.01
C ILE A 156 -17.55 -27.22 6.72
N ALA A 157 -17.58 -27.22 8.05
CA ALA A 157 -18.58 -26.47 8.83
C ALA A 157 -18.04 -26.01 10.19
N VAL A 158 -18.61 -24.92 10.70
CA VAL A 158 -18.47 -24.48 12.09
C VAL A 158 -19.86 -24.48 12.71
N ASN A 159 -20.04 -25.29 13.76
CA ASN A 159 -21.33 -25.68 14.32
C ASN A 159 -22.23 -26.31 13.24
N GLU A 160 -23.38 -25.70 12.97
CA GLU A 160 -24.31 -26.11 11.90
C GLU A 160 -24.12 -25.31 10.61
N THR A 161 -23.24 -24.30 10.61
CA THR A 161 -23.03 -23.41 9.46
C THR A 161 -21.93 -23.95 8.56
N GLN A 162 -22.24 -24.24 7.30
CA GLN A 162 -21.24 -24.60 6.29
C GLN A 162 -20.31 -23.43 5.99
N VAL A 163 -19.01 -23.72 5.80
CA VAL A 163 -17.98 -22.71 5.52
C VAL A 163 -17.13 -23.07 4.29
N PRO A 164 -17.73 -23.17 3.09
CA PRO A 164 -16.99 -23.47 1.87
C PRO A 164 -15.89 -22.46 1.53
N PHE A 165 -15.96 -21.24 2.06
CA PHE A 165 -14.95 -20.19 1.85
C PHE A 165 -14.22 -19.80 3.12
N PHE A 166 -12.94 -19.44 2.98
CA PHE A 166 -12.09 -19.14 4.13
C PHE A 166 -12.53 -17.87 4.87
N ASP A 167 -13.12 -16.89 4.17
CA ASP A 167 -13.76 -15.74 4.81
C ASP A 167 -14.89 -16.14 5.76
N GLN A 168 -15.71 -17.11 5.36
CA GLN A 168 -16.81 -17.61 6.18
C GLN A 168 -16.29 -18.36 7.39
N PHE A 169 -15.25 -19.17 7.23
CA PHE A 169 -14.57 -19.82 8.36
C PHE A 169 -14.04 -18.78 9.36
N LYS A 170 -13.26 -17.80 8.88
CA LYS A 170 -12.73 -16.70 9.72
C LYS A 170 -13.85 -15.96 10.46
N ALA A 171 -14.92 -15.61 9.76
CA ALA A 171 -16.08 -14.92 10.32
C ALA A 171 -16.76 -15.74 11.41
N GLN A 172 -16.98 -17.05 11.19
CA GLN A 172 -17.59 -17.94 12.17
C GLN A 172 -16.71 -18.13 13.41
N ILE A 173 -15.39 -18.28 13.25
CA ILE A 173 -14.49 -18.37 14.41
C ILE A 173 -14.52 -17.06 15.21
N LYS A 174 -14.42 -15.90 14.54
CA LYS A 174 -14.47 -14.59 15.21
C LYS A 174 -15.81 -14.34 15.92
N ALA A 175 -16.93 -14.73 15.33
CA ALA A 175 -18.26 -14.59 15.95
C ALA A 175 -18.43 -15.47 17.21
N ASN A 176 -17.59 -16.50 17.36
CA ASN A 176 -17.61 -17.43 18.46
C ASN A 176 -16.41 -17.29 19.42
N SER A 177 -15.70 -16.16 19.41
CA SER A 177 -14.63 -15.88 20.38
C SER A 177 -15.11 -16.10 21.83
N ASN A 178 -14.28 -16.77 22.63
CA ASN A 178 -14.55 -17.21 24.01
C ASN A 178 -15.72 -18.19 24.16
N LYS A 179 -16.20 -18.82 23.08
CA LYS A 179 -17.26 -19.83 23.11
C LYS A 179 -16.74 -21.20 22.66
N THR A 180 -17.41 -22.24 23.13
CA THR A 180 -17.21 -23.60 22.63
C THR A 180 -17.83 -23.73 21.24
N VAL A 181 -17.09 -24.28 20.29
CA VAL A 181 -17.54 -24.56 18.93
C VAL A 181 -17.29 -26.01 18.56
N ALA A 182 -18.11 -26.53 17.65
CA ALA A 182 -17.91 -27.82 16.99
C ALA A 182 -17.50 -27.57 15.53
N ILE A 183 -16.26 -27.86 15.16
CA ILE A 183 -15.77 -27.71 13.80
C ILE A 183 -15.83 -29.06 13.11
N LYS A 184 -16.61 -29.17 12.04
CA LYS A 184 -16.66 -30.37 11.22
C LYS A 184 -15.56 -30.32 10.17
N VAL A 185 -14.80 -31.40 10.07
CA VAL A 185 -13.75 -31.58 9.08
C VAL A 185 -13.94 -32.89 8.32
N LEU A 186 -13.54 -32.92 7.06
CA LEU A 186 -13.40 -34.14 6.29
C LEU A 186 -11.96 -34.65 6.46
N ARG A 187 -11.81 -35.79 7.14
CA ARG A 187 -10.54 -36.47 7.39
C ARG A 187 -10.53 -37.80 6.65
N LYS A 188 -9.68 -37.91 5.63
CA LYS A 188 -9.59 -39.11 4.77
C LYS A 188 -10.95 -39.58 4.22
N GLY A 189 -11.84 -38.63 3.91
CA GLY A 189 -13.18 -38.91 3.38
C GLY A 189 -14.28 -39.16 4.43
N ALA A 190 -13.95 -39.21 5.72
CA ALA A 190 -14.95 -39.31 6.79
C ALA A 190 -15.15 -37.96 7.49
N GLU A 191 -16.39 -37.65 7.88
CA GLU A 191 -16.68 -36.47 8.70
C GLU A 191 -16.26 -36.71 10.15
N VAL A 192 -15.47 -35.78 10.69
CA VAL A 192 -15.02 -35.77 12.08
C VAL A 192 -15.42 -34.43 12.69
N SER A 193 -16.05 -34.47 13.86
CA SER A 193 -16.40 -33.26 14.63
C SER A 193 -15.36 -33.01 15.71
N LEU A 194 -14.67 -31.87 15.61
CA LEU A 194 -13.67 -31.41 16.58
C LEU A 194 -14.29 -30.35 17.48
N GLN A 195 -14.18 -30.49 18.81
CA GLN A 195 -14.76 -29.53 19.74
C GLN A 195 -13.67 -28.79 20.52
N GLY A 196 -13.90 -27.50 20.78
CA GLY A 196 -13.05 -26.73 21.69
C GLY A 196 -13.48 -25.28 21.82
N ILE A 197 -12.78 -24.55 22.67
CA ILE A 197 -13.04 -23.13 22.96
C ILE A 197 -12.23 -22.27 21.99
N VAL A 198 -12.89 -21.34 21.30
CA VAL A 198 -12.20 -20.34 20.48
C VAL A 198 -11.58 -19.27 21.39
N PRO A 199 -10.29 -18.94 21.24
CA PRO A 199 -9.65 -17.85 21.96
C PRO A 199 -10.28 -16.47 21.70
N ALA A 200 -10.04 -15.52 22.60
CA ALA A 200 -10.50 -14.13 22.44
C ALA A 200 -10.01 -13.49 21.12
N ASP A 201 -8.78 -13.78 20.72
CA ASP A 201 -8.14 -13.27 19.49
C ASP A 201 -8.54 -14.06 18.22
N ALA A 202 -9.41 -15.07 18.34
CA ALA A 202 -9.84 -15.95 17.26
C ALA A 202 -8.71 -16.75 16.56
N MET A 203 -7.52 -16.84 17.18
CA MET A 203 -6.38 -17.57 16.59
C MET A 203 -6.35 -19.02 17.06
N LEU A 204 -6.74 -19.95 16.17
CA LEU A 204 -6.72 -21.38 16.49
C LEU A 204 -5.33 -22.02 16.37
N GLY A 205 -4.40 -21.39 15.63
CA GLY A 205 -3.07 -21.96 15.34
C GLY A 205 -3.06 -22.97 14.18
N ILE A 206 -3.87 -22.71 13.16
CA ILE A 206 -3.99 -23.54 11.94
C ILE A 206 -3.39 -22.78 10.76
N GLY A 207 -2.48 -23.41 10.02
CA GLY A 207 -2.11 -23.01 8.68
C GLY A 207 -3.00 -23.73 7.66
N ILE A 208 -3.65 -22.99 6.76
CA ILE A 208 -4.48 -23.56 5.68
C ILE A 208 -3.68 -23.58 4.38
N ASN A 209 -3.86 -24.62 3.57
CA ASN A 209 -3.22 -24.72 2.26
C ASN A 209 -3.62 -23.56 1.34
N ARG A 210 -2.73 -23.20 0.43
CA ARG A 210 -3.07 -22.23 -0.61
C ARG A 210 -4.18 -22.79 -1.49
N ASP A 211 -5.15 -21.95 -1.83
CA ASP A 211 -6.11 -22.28 -2.86
C ASP A 211 -5.45 -22.16 -4.24
N TYR A 212 -5.02 -23.29 -4.78
CA TYR A 212 -4.39 -23.38 -6.10
C TYR A 212 -5.37 -23.15 -7.26
N SER A 213 -6.68 -22.96 -6.99
CA SER A 213 -7.64 -22.62 -8.05
C SER A 213 -7.40 -21.21 -8.60
N ILE A 214 -6.86 -20.30 -7.79
CA ILE A 214 -6.48 -18.96 -8.25
C ILE A 214 -5.07 -19.04 -8.83
N LYS A 215 -5.00 -19.04 -10.16
CA LYS A 215 -3.72 -19.04 -10.88
C LYS A 215 -3.18 -17.62 -10.99
N SER A 216 -2.05 -17.36 -10.34
CA SER A 216 -1.24 -16.17 -10.63
C SER A 216 -0.38 -16.40 -11.87
N PHE A 217 -0.12 -15.35 -12.63
CA PHE A 217 0.88 -15.34 -13.69
C PHE A 217 2.01 -14.39 -13.32
N THR A 218 3.22 -14.69 -13.79
CA THR A 218 4.37 -13.79 -13.65
C THR A 218 4.89 -13.45 -15.03
N THR A 219 4.79 -12.18 -15.40
CA THR A 219 5.46 -11.67 -16.60
C THR A 219 6.92 -11.40 -16.25
N GLN A 220 7.82 -12.16 -16.86
CA GLN A 220 9.25 -11.92 -16.79
C GLN A 220 9.65 -10.95 -17.89
N TYR A 221 10.60 -10.08 -17.58
CA TYR A 221 11.11 -9.08 -18.51
C TYR A 221 12.61 -9.29 -18.70
N THR A 222 13.09 -9.11 -19.92
CA THR A 222 14.53 -8.93 -20.13
C THR A 222 15.00 -7.65 -19.44
N LEU A 223 16.33 -7.50 -19.28
CA LEU A 223 16.91 -6.32 -18.65
C LEU A 223 16.42 -5.02 -19.32
N MET A 224 16.33 -4.97 -20.65
CA MET A 224 15.90 -3.77 -21.36
C MET A 224 14.38 -3.56 -21.31
N GLU A 225 13.57 -4.62 -21.37
CA GLU A 225 12.11 -4.51 -21.23
C GLU A 225 11.69 -4.10 -19.81
N ALA A 226 12.46 -4.48 -18.80
CA ALA A 226 12.19 -4.11 -17.42
C ALA A 226 12.41 -2.61 -17.15
N PHE A 227 13.24 -1.93 -17.94
CA PHE A 227 13.57 -0.52 -17.74
C PHE A 227 12.35 0.41 -17.82
N PRO A 228 11.55 0.45 -18.91
CA PRO A 228 10.38 1.32 -18.99
C PRO A 228 9.32 0.98 -17.92
N ILE A 229 9.20 -0.29 -17.53
CA ILE A 229 8.27 -0.72 -16.48
C ILE A 229 8.73 -0.24 -15.10
N GLY A 230 10.01 -0.42 -14.77
CA GLY A 230 10.61 0.07 -13.53
C GLY A 230 10.59 1.58 -13.43
N ALA A 231 10.93 2.28 -14.51
CA ALA A 231 10.83 3.74 -14.59
C ALA A 231 9.39 4.20 -14.36
N LYS A 232 8.40 3.59 -15.01
CA LYS A 232 6.97 3.89 -14.77
C LYS A 232 6.60 3.72 -13.30
N LYS A 233 6.99 2.61 -12.65
CA LYS A 233 6.77 2.38 -11.21
C LYS A 233 7.41 3.47 -10.34
N ALA A 234 8.64 3.87 -10.67
CA ALA A 234 9.34 4.94 -9.96
C ALA A 234 8.60 6.28 -10.08
N PHE A 235 8.19 6.67 -11.30
CA PHE A 235 7.45 7.91 -11.52
C PHE A 235 6.04 7.90 -10.92
N THR A 236 5.41 6.72 -10.81
CA THR A 236 4.14 6.60 -10.06
C THR A 236 4.29 7.09 -8.62
N VAL A 237 5.43 6.86 -7.96
CA VAL A 237 5.68 7.38 -6.60
C VAL A 237 5.61 8.90 -6.57
N ILE A 238 6.21 9.59 -7.56
CA ILE A 238 6.14 11.06 -7.65
C ILE A 238 4.69 11.51 -7.88
N THR A 239 3.98 10.89 -8.81
CA THR A 239 2.59 11.27 -9.09
C THR A 239 1.66 11.00 -7.92
N ASP A 240 1.92 9.92 -7.18
CA ASP A 240 1.11 9.53 -6.02
C ASP A 240 1.36 10.46 -4.84
N ASN A 241 2.61 10.87 -4.62
CA ASN A 241 2.92 11.92 -3.64
C ASN A 241 2.23 13.24 -4.03
N ALA A 242 2.31 13.67 -5.29
CA ALA A 242 1.65 14.89 -5.75
C ALA A 242 0.12 14.86 -5.51
N LYS A 243 -0.54 13.74 -5.84
CA LYS A 243 -1.98 13.54 -5.56
C LYS A 243 -2.28 13.52 -4.07
N GLY A 244 -1.47 12.83 -3.27
CA GLY A 244 -1.60 12.74 -1.81
C GLY A 244 -1.53 14.12 -1.16
N PHE A 245 -0.52 14.92 -1.50
CA PHE A 245 -0.42 16.32 -1.05
C PHE A 245 -1.63 17.15 -1.50
N GLY A 246 -2.05 17.01 -2.77
CA GLY A 246 -3.24 17.68 -3.27
C GLY A 246 -4.50 17.35 -2.46
N LYS A 247 -4.68 16.10 -2.05
CA LYS A 247 -5.79 15.66 -1.17
C LYS A 247 -5.69 16.22 0.25
N ILE A 248 -4.48 16.35 0.80
CA ILE A 248 -4.26 17.02 2.09
C ILE A 248 -4.69 18.48 2.01
N PHE A 249 -4.28 19.20 0.97
CA PHE A 249 -4.67 20.61 0.78
C PHE A 249 -6.18 20.79 0.58
N LYS A 250 -6.87 19.82 -0.04
CA LYS A 250 -8.33 19.82 -0.19
C LYS A 250 -9.08 19.41 1.09
N GLY A 251 -8.39 18.94 2.12
CA GLY A 251 -9.01 18.43 3.34
C GLY A 251 -9.63 17.03 3.21
N GLU A 252 -9.43 16.35 2.08
CA GLU A 252 -9.90 14.97 1.87
C GLU A 252 -9.09 13.97 2.70
N VAL A 253 -7.81 14.27 2.93
CA VAL A 253 -6.89 13.41 3.68
C VAL A 253 -6.24 14.21 4.81
N ARG A 254 -6.20 13.63 5.99
CA ARG A 254 -5.60 14.25 7.17
C ARG A 254 -4.08 14.19 7.11
N ALA A 255 -3.42 15.33 7.32
CA ALA A 255 -1.96 15.43 7.29
C ALA A 255 -1.28 14.52 8.33
N ASP A 256 -1.84 14.39 9.53
CA ASP A 256 -1.31 13.52 10.59
C ASP A 256 -1.42 12.02 10.26
N LYS A 257 -2.29 11.65 9.32
CA LYS A 257 -2.43 10.27 8.86
C LYS A 257 -1.58 9.96 7.63
N ALA A 258 -1.44 10.93 6.74
CA ALA A 258 -0.72 10.76 5.47
C ALA A 258 0.79 10.97 5.56
N LEU A 259 1.26 11.78 6.53
CA LEU A 259 2.68 12.05 6.71
C LEU A 259 3.28 11.12 7.76
N SER A 260 4.40 10.49 7.41
CA SER A 260 5.20 9.64 8.29
C SER A 260 6.54 10.30 8.57
N GLY A 261 6.96 10.34 9.83
CA GLY A 261 8.29 10.80 10.21
C GLY A 261 9.34 9.70 10.17
N PRO A 262 10.56 9.98 10.65
CA PRO A 262 11.65 9.01 10.63
C PRO A 262 11.38 7.75 11.44
N ILE A 263 10.58 7.84 12.52
CA ILE A 263 10.19 6.67 13.30
C ILE A 263 9.21 5.83 12.49
N GLY A 264 8.19 6.46 11.90
CA GLY A 264 7.25 5.80 10.99
C GLY A 264 7.97 5.10 9.84
N ILE A 265 8.93 5.77 9.20
CA ILE A 265 9.77 5.19 8.14
C ILE A 265 10.57 3.99 8.64
N ALA A 266 11.17 4.06 9.84
CA ALA A 266 11.90 2.94 10.42
C ALA A 266 11.01 1.70 10.61
N THR A 267 9.75 1.88 11.03
CA THR A 267 8.81 0.76 11.19
C THR A 267 8.44 0.08 9.87
N LEU A 268 8.57 0.76 8.72
CA LEU A 268 8.25 0.17 7.40
C LEU A 268 9.24 -0.93 7.01
N PHE A 269 10.50 -0.87 7.46
CA PHE A 269 11.50 -1.90 7.17
C PHE A 269 11.16 -3.23 7.86
N GLY A 270 10.43 -3.20 8.98
CA GLY A 270 10.05 -4.38 9.75
C GLY A 270 11.16 -4.88 10.68
N THR A 271 10.90 -6.00 11.35
CA THR A 271 11.82 -6.60 12.34
C THR A 271 12.78 -7.62 11.74
N GLU A 272 12.48 -8.12 10.53
CA GLU A 272 13.24 -9.15 9.84
C GLU A 272 13.84 -8.62 8.53
N VAL A 273 14.97 -9.19 8.12
CA VAL A 273 15.64 -8.79 6.88
C VAL A 273 14.88 -9.33 5.67
N ASP A 274 14.27 -8.41 4.92
CA ASP A 274 13.61 -8.67 3.64
C ASP A 274 14.23 -7.76 2.57
N TRP A 275 15.07 -8.34 1.71
CA TRP A 275 15.79 -7.58 0.68
C TRP A 275 14.87 -6.94 -0.36
N ILE A 276 13.74 -7.59 -0.67
CA ILE A 276 12.78 -7.06 -1.64
C ILE A 276 12.12 -5.81 -1.04
N ARG A 277 11.67 -5.92 0.21
CA ARG A 277 11.11 -4.79 0.95
C ARG A 277 12.12 -3.67 1.12
N PHE A 278 13.36 -3.98 1.53
CA PHE A 278 14.43 -3.02 1.72
C PHE A 278 14.66 -2.18 0.45
N TRP A 279 14.92 -2.83 -0.69
CA TRP A 279 15.15 -2.12 -1.94
C TRP A 279 13.89 -1.39 -2.42
N SER A 280 12.70 -1.98 -2.26
CA SER A 280 11.44 -1.28 -2.60
C SER A 280 11.27 0.02 -1.81
N LEU A 281 11.61 0.01 -0.51
CA LEU A 281 11.57 1.20 0.34
C LEU A 281 12.66 2.20 -0.04
N VAL A 282 13.89 1.76 -0.32
CA VAL A 282 14.96 2.65 -0.79
C VAL A 282 14.56 3.38 -2.08
N GLY A 283 14.03 2.63 -3.06
CA GLY A 283 13.56 3.22 -4.32
C GLY A 283 12.40 4.19 -4.11
N MET A 284 11.42 3.80 -3.29
CA MET A 284 10.27 4.65 -2.94
C MET A 284 10.69 5.93 -2.22
N LEU A 285 11.52 5.84 -1.18
CA LEU A 285 12.01 6.97 -0.41
C LEU A 285 12.87 7.89 -1.28
N SER A 286 13.69 7.34 -2.17
CA SER A 286 14.49 8.14 -3.09
C SER A 286 13.59 8.95 -4.05
N MET A 287 12.56 8.33 -4.64
CA MET A 287 11.59 9.06 -5.47
C MET A 287 10.75 10.08 -4.67
N ALA A 288 10.39 9.76 -3.42
CA ALA A 288 9.69 10.68 -2.53
C ALA A 288 10.57 11.89 -2.16
N LEU A 289 11.85 11.68 -1.87
CA LEU A 289 12.82 12.75 -1.61
C LEU A 289 13.05 13.61 -2.85
N ALA A 290 13.14 13.01 -4.04
CA ALA A 290 13.19 13.77 -5.28
C ALA A 290 11.97 14.68 -5.45
N PHE A 291 10.77 14.16 -5.18
CA PHE A 291 9.53 14.96 -5.20
C PHE A 291 9.57 16.08 -4.15
N MET A 292 9.92 15.79 -2.91
CA MET A 292 9.98 16.78 -1.83
C MET A 292 10.99 17.88 -2.14
N ASN A 293 12.18 17.52 -2.63
CA ASN A 293 13.20 18.49 -3.03
C ASN A 293 12.81 19.28 -4.28
N LEU A 294 11.87 18.80 -5.10
CA LEU A 294 11.36 19.56 -6.24
C LEU A 294 10.30 20.60 -5.84
N LEU A 295 9.69 20.48 -4.66
CA LEU A 295 8.67 21.43 -4.21
C LEU A 295 9.25 22.84 -4.09
N PRO A 296 8.48 23.88 -4.46
CA PRO A 296 8.90 25.28 -4.40
C PRO A 296 8.88 25.84 -2.96
N ILE A 297 9.47 25.09 -2.01
CA ILE A 297 9.57 25.49 -0.61
C ILE A 297 10.93 26.16 -0.42
N PRO A 298 10.98 27.43 0.03
CA PRO A 298 12.24 28.07 0.35
C PRO A 298 13.04 27.24 1.37
N ALA A 299 14.37 27.25 1.28
CA ALA A 299 15.30 26.36 2.00
C ALA A 299 15.44 24.92 1.45
N LEU A 300 14.55 24.43 0.58
CA LEU A 300 14.79 23.21 -0.23
C LEU A 300 15.41 23.54 -1.59
N ASP A 301 15.95 22.53 -2.27
CA ASP A 301 16.55 22.65 -3.61
C ASP A 301 15.56 23.30 -4.61
N GLY A 302 14.29 22.88 -4.58
CA GLY A 302 13.21 23.38 -5.44
C GLY A 302 12.87 24.85 -5.22
N GLY A 303 13.03 25.36 -3.99
CA GLY A 303 12.94 26.79 -3.72
C GLY A 303 14.05 27.59 -4.40
N HIS A 304 15.28 27.09 -4.40
CA HIS A 304 16.40 27.72 -5.11
C HIS A 304 16.24 27.64 -6.62
N VAL A 305 15.75 26.50 -7.12
CA VAL A 305 15.36 26.34 -8.53
C VAL A 305 14.31 27.38 -8.93
N LEU A 306 13.26 27.57 -8.11
CA LEU A 306 12.24 28.59 -8.36
C LEU A 306 12.84 29.99 -8.43
N PHE A 307 13.71 30.35 -7.48
CA PHE A 307 14.37 31.67 -7.49
C PHE A 307 15.24 31.88 -8.73
N LEU A 308 15.96 30.85 -9.19
CA LEU A 308 16.71 30.93 -10.43
C LEU A 308 15.84 31.01 -11.68
N LEU A 309 14.70 30.30 -11.72
CA LEU A 309 13.74 30.41 -12.81
C LEU A 309 13.20 31.84 -12.91
N VAL A 310 12.87 32.45 -11.77
CA VAL A 310 12.45 33.85 -11.71
C VAL A 310 13.56 34.79 -12.17
N GLU A 311 14.80 34.59 -11.74
CA GLU A 311 15.96 35.36 -12.20
C GLU A 311 16.18 35.25 -13.72
N MET A 312 16.05 34.05 -14.29
CA MET A 312 16.18 33.83 -15.73
C MET A 312 15.10 34.55 -16.53
N ILE A 313 13.86 34.58 -16.03
CA ILE A 313 12.75 35.31 -16.67
C ILE A 313 12.95 36.83 -16.55
N GLN A 314 13.40 37.30 -15.39
CA GLN A 314 13.59 38.73 -15.12
C GLN A 314 14.90 39.30 -15.69
N GLY A 315 15.85 38.45 -16.08
CA GLY A 315 17.17 38.85 -16.58
C GLY A 315 18.08 39.50 -15.53
N LYS A 316 17.67 39.55 -14.26
CA LYS A 316 18.41 40.16 -13.15
C LYS A 316 18.28 39.33 -11.87
N PRO A 317 19.32 39.29 -11.04
CA PRO A 317 19.29 38.53 -9.79
C PRO A 317 18.27 39.09 -8.81
N LEU A 318 17.63 38.20 -8.05
CA LEU A 318 16.78 38.59 -6.93
C LEU A 318 17.63 39.26 -5.84
N SER A 319 17.02 40.19 -5.10
CA SER A 319 17.74 40.91 -4.05
C SER A 319 18.16 39.97 -2.92
N GLU A 320 19.35 40.18 -2.36
CA GLU A 320 19.88 39.33 -1.28
C GLU A 320 18.95 39.32 -0.06
N LYS A 321 18.41 40.50 0.30
CA LYS A 321 17.41 40.64 1.38
C LYS A 321 16.13 39.84 1.14
N PHE A 322 15.70 39.70 -0.12
CA PHE A 322 14.53 38.88 -0.45
C PHE A 322 14.86 37.40 -0.29
N LEU A 323 16.00 36.95 -0.83
CA LEU A 323 16.45 35.56 -0.71
C LEU A 323 16.64 35.14 0.75
N GLU A 324 17.29 35.96 1.58
CA GLU A 324 17.47 35.72 3.01
C GLU A 324 16.15 35.57 3.75
N LYS A 325 15.22 36.51 3.54
CA LYS A 325 13.89 36.45 4.17
C LYS A 325 13.11 35.23 3.71
N ALA A 326 13.10 34.95 2.41
CA ALA A 326 12.40 33.81 1.87
C ALA A 326 12.96 32.49 2.42
N GLN A 327 14.30 32.33 2.44
CA GLN A 327 14.96 31.16 3.03
C GLN A 327 14.65 31.01 4.52
N MET A 328 14.67 32.11 5.29
CA MET A 328 14.34 32.08 6.72
C MET A 328 12.89 31.64 6.96
N VAL A 329 11.94 32.19 6.20
CA VAL A 329 10.53 31.78 6.26
C VAL A 329 10.39 30.30 5.94
N GLY A 330 11.01 29.82 4.85
CA GLY A 330 10.98 28.41 4.49
C GLY A 330 11.61 27.50 5.54
N PHE A 331 12.75 27.91 6.11
CA PHE A 331 13.40 27.19 7.20
C PHE A 331 12.47 27.01 8.41
N PHE A 332 11.79 28.07 8.85
CA PHE A 332 10.84 27.97 9.97
C PHE A 332 9.63 27.10 9.63
N ILE A 333 9.11 27.17 8.39
CA ILE A 333 8.02 26.29 7.93
C ILE A 333 8.48 24.82 7.98
N LEU A 334 9.68 24.52 7.47
CA LEU A 334 10.23 23.16 7.48
C LEU A 334 10.46 22.66 8.92
N LEU A 335 10.97 23.51 9.81
CA LEU A 335 11.18 23.16 11.21
C LEU A 335 9.85 22.90 11.92
N ALA A 336 8.83 23.72 11.70
CA ALA A 336 7.50 23.50 12.23
C ALA A 336 6.89 22.18 11.72
N LEU A 337 7.03 21.90 10.42
CA LEU A 337 6.58 20.65 9.83
C LEU A 337 7.32 19.44 10.41
N MET A 338 8.64 19.55 10.60
CA MET A 338 9.45 18.49 11.20
C MET A 338 9.00 18.21 12.63
N VAL A 339 8.80 19.24 13.45
CA VAL A 339 8.29 19.10 14.82
C VAL A 339 6.90 18.45 14.81
N PHE A 340 6.00 18.87 13.91
CA PHE A 340 4.67 18.28 13.76
C PHE A 340 4.74 16.78 13.42
N ILE A 341 5.54 16.42 12.41
CA ILE A 341 5.66 15.04 11.94
C ILE A 341 6.31 14.14 13.01
N PHE A 342 7.41 14.59 13.62
CA PHE A 342 8.08 13.85 14.70
C PHE A 342 7.17 13.72 15.93
N GLY A 343 6.51 14.80 16.34
CA GLY A 343 5.57 14.78 17.47
C GLY A 343 4.42 13.81 17.22
N ASN A 344 3.89 13.78 16.00
CA ASN A 344 2.85 12.84 15.59
C ASN A 344 3.32 11.38 15.61
N ASP A 345 4.54 11.10 15.15
CA ASP A 345 5.15 9.77 15.23
C ASP A 345 5.29 9.30 16.69
N ILE A 346 5.81 10.17 17.56
CA ILE A 346 5.96 9.87 19.00
C ILE A 346 4.58 9.63 19.63
N PHE A 347 3.60 10.47 19.35
CA PHE A 347 2.25 10.30 19.87
C PHE A 347 1.61 8.97 19.45
N LYS A 348 1.85 8.54 18.20
CA LYS A 348 1.39 7.23 17.70
C LYS A 348 2.03 6.03 18.38
N LEU A 349 3.22 6.17 19.00
CA LEU A 349 3.85 5.08 19.74
C LEU A 349 3.18 4.81 21.10
N PHE A 350 2.52 5.82 21.68
CA PHE A 350 1.89 5.72 22.99
C PHE A 350 0.39 5.35 22.93
N LYS A 351 -0.15 5.12 21.72
CA LYS A 351 -1.56 4.82 21.49
C LYS A 351 -1.75 3.37 21.08
#